data_AF-A0A815JVK3-F1
#
_entry.id   AF-A0A815JVK3-F1
#
_cell.length_a   1.000
_cell.length_b   1.000
_cell.length_c   1.000
_cell.angle_alpha   90.00
_cell.angle_beta   90.00
_cell.angle_gamma   90.00
#
_symmetry.space_group_name_H-M   'P 1'
#
loop_
_entity.id
_entity.type
_entity.pdbx_description
1 polymer ?
#
loop_
_entity_poly.entity_id
_entity_poly.type
_entity_poly.pdbx_seq_one_letter_code
_entity_poly.pdbx_strand_id
1 'polypeptide(L)'
;MQDKNRPITITSNGGKSSSTLPLSTSPLPIHSSVLTQQFSDIIRRYKYYCQHIQRLLKETEKSYDEINDTRVLAPEKMSKIHLSKSDREYLDALKTRPLALIICSQSYSGKSRFVNELLNEQLLPESPIIDNNAVVRMIRIKNHPIHGASFSISGSFELINADIMYKAVSWATVPRDDLIVNGTNEHNSLLNNDDNLTDDYEQQETASLEIRKPLELLSDDLQIVITPSNQNLNMKQIYLQITENIVPIFIYIIDQEILSPNDIDELRFFRSIVPNEPILFIRIDQSDNSSNMSEAPCVQTFRQLCDLGFLSFLNTESTDNTSDTTPLFQSDMIDNGLTNFTLFLNYVLKHIDRLTIRAVGILQRSHELCLDLFNDSAFDMARDILITPKRLSYAREKEKNLYESLIALTNSKQNEIQKLILQAVDEMHEVLADEACSLEIPGIELTDQLTVKNARDLKKCTSAIQEQILVRLNETIANKLLDSINVLHDNYIGTLTRCLFSLEGSRDEDESELSASKALQE
;
A
#
# COMPACT_ATOMS: atom_id res chain seq x y z
N MET A 1 -57.91 70.87 38.52
CA MET A 1 -57.16 72.13 38.73
C MET A 1 -55.76 71.72 39.15
N GLN A 2 -54.76 71.79 38.27
CA GLN A 2 -53.90 72.97 38.07
C GLN A 2 -53.27 73.43 39.40
N ASP A 3 -51.98 73.71 39.53
CA ASP A 3 -50.83 73.69 38.63
C ASP A 3 -49.60 73.94 39.54
N LYS A 4 -48.41 73.54 39.08
CA LYS A 4 -47.09 74.19 39.25
C LYS A 4 -46.72 74.95 40.54
N ASN A 5 -45.53 74.64 41.09
CA ASN A 5 -44.40 75.58 41.05
C ASN A 5 -43.07 74.96 41.53
N ARG A 6 -42.11 74.86 40.60
CA ARG A 6 -40.63 74.90 40.80
C ARG A 6 -40.21 76.36 41.12
N PRO A 7 -38.91 76.71 41.30
CA PRO A 7 -37.72 76.01 41.82
C PRO A 7 -37.02 76.87 42.93
N ILE A 8 -35.90 76.42 43.51
CA ILE A 8 -34.73 77.27 43.84
C ILE A 8 -33.48 76.37 43.92
N THR A 9 -32.48 76.76 43.14
CA THR A 9 -31.13 76.23 43.05
C THR A 9 -30.24 76.97 44.06
N ILE A 10 -29.45 76.28 44.88
CA ILE A 10 -28.11 76.76 45.29
C ILE A 10 -27.13 75.57 45.32
N THR A 11 -25.96 75.89 44.80
CA THR A 11 -24.83 75.11 44.31
C THR A 11 -23.83 74.61 45.35
N SER A 12 -23.07 73.59 44.93
CA SER A 12 -21.66 73.29 45.29
C SER A 12 -21.41 72.71 46.69
N ASN A 13 -20.46 71.82 46.96
CA ASN A 13 -19.43 71.18 46.15
C ASN A 13 -18.84 70.02 46.98
N GLY A 14 -18.34 68.98 46.30
CA GLY A 14 -17.14 68.26 46.71
C GLY A 14 -17.31 67.00 47.57
N GLY A 15 -16.88 65.85 47.02
CA GLY A 15 -16.54 64.66 47.80
C GLY A 15 -16.87 63.32 47.13
N LYS A 16 -16.26 63.02 45.99
CA LYS A 16 -16.37 61.72 45.31
C LYS A 16 -15.66 60.62 46.11
N SER A 17 -16.39 59.55 46.45
CA SER A 17 -15.84 58.19 46.56
C SER A 17 -16.88 57.22 46.03
N SER A 18 -16.78 56.91 44.73
CA SER A 18 -17.65 55.94 44.05
C SER A 18 -16.91 54.61 43.93
N SER A 19 -17.35 53.63 44.71
CA SER A 19 -17.11 52.21 44.50
C SER A 19 -17.68 51.78 43.16
N THR A 20 -16.82 51.50 42.18
CA THR A 20 -17.19 50.85 40.92
C THR A 20 -17.28 49.34 41.12
N LEU A 21 -18.50 48.82 41.00
CA LEU A 21 -18.79 47.41 40.74
C LEU A 21 -18.08 46.96 39.45
N PRO A 22 -17.58 45.71 39.34
CA PRO A 22 -17.05 45.21 38.08
C PRO A 22 -18.21 44.90 37.14
N LEU A 23 -18.21 45.53 35.96
CA LEU A 23 -19.04 45.12 34.82
C LEU A 23 -18.56 43.72 34.39
N SER A 24 -19.43 42.72 34.52
CA SER A 24 -19.27 41.44 33.82
C SER A 24 -19.46 41.69 32.32
N THR A 25 -18.36 41.91 31.61
CA THR A 25 -18.34 41.85 30.15
C THR A 25 -18.40 40.38 29.76
N SER A 26 -19.59 39.89 29.40
CA SER A 26 -19.73 38.67 28.61
C SER A 26 -18.95 38.84 27.30
N PRO A 27 -18.08 37.91 26.90
CA PRO A 27 -17.42 38.00 25.60
C PRO A 27 -18.46 37.90 24.48
N LEU A 28 -18.36 38.79 23.50
CA LEU A 28 -19.12 38.72 22.24
C LEU A 28 -18.80 37.38 21.54
N PRO A 29 -19.78 36.71 20.90
CA PRO A 29 -19.51 35.47 20.17
C PRO A 29 -18.53 35.75 19.04
N ILE A 30 -17.35 35.13 19.11
CA ILE A 30 -16.20 35.45 18.24
C ILE A 30 -16.41 34.89 16.82
N HIS A 31 -17.31 33.92 16.64
CA HIS A 31 -17.73 33.41 15.33
C HIS A 31 -19.24 33.48 15.17
N SER A 32 -19.72 33.96 14.02
CA SER A 32 -21.15 33.97 13.70
C SER A 32 -21.65 32.53 13.58
N SER A 33 -22.92 32.28 13.93
CA SER A 33 -23.56 30.97 13.74
C SER A 33 -23.38 30.42 12.31
N VAL A 34 -23.26 31.33 11.32
CA VAL A 34 -22.99 31.01 9.92
C VAL A 34 -21.63 30.31 9.74
N LEU A 35 -20.56 30.77 10.40
CA LEU A 35 -19.23 30.18 10.27
C LEU A 35 -19.15 28.80 10.94
N THR A 36 -19.80 28.62 12.09
CA THR A 36 -19.94 27.30 12.75
C THR A 36 -20.72 26.32 11.87
N GLN A 37 -21.76 26.80 11.19
CA GLN A 37 -22.51 26.01 10.21
C GLN A 37 -21.65 25.64 9.00
N GLN A 38 -20.87 26.58 8.46
CA GLN A 38 -19.93 26.31 7.36
C GLN A 38 -18.90 25.24 7.74
N PHE A 39 -18.34 25.32 8.96
CA PHE A 39 -17.45 24.30 9.48
C PHE A 39 -18.11 22.92 9.49
N SER A 40 -19.31 22.84 10.07
CA SER A 40 -20.09 21.60 10.13
C SER A 40 -20.37 21.03 8.74
N ASP A 41 -20.69 21.88 7.76
CA ASP A 41 -20.91 21.47 6.38
C ASP A 41 -19.64 20.94 5.70
N ILE A 42 -18.46 21.49 6.03
CA ILE A 42 -17.16 20.97 5.57
C ILE A 42 -16.92 19.55 6.12
N ILE A 43 -17.14 19.33 7.42
CA ILE A 43 -16.99 18.02 8.06
C ILE A 43 -17.98 17.00 7.47
N ARG A 44 -19.23 17.40 7.27
CA ARG A 44 -20.25 16.55 6.64
C ARG A 44 -19.85 16.15 5.22
N ARG A 45 -19.32 17.11 4.45
CA ARG A 45 -18.83 16.86 3.09
C ARG A 45 -17.63 15.90 3.08
N TYR A 46 -16.69 16.05 3.99
CA TYR A 46 -15.58 15.12 4.17
C TYR A 46 -16.07 13.69 4.41
N LYS A 47 -17.03 13.51 5.33
CA LYS A 47 -17.63 12.21 5.63
C LYS A 47 -18.33 11.59 4.42
N TYR A 48 -19.05 12.42 3.65
CA TYR A 48 -19.65 12.00 2.39
C TYR A 48 -18.56 11.51 1.42
N TYR A 49 -17.47 12.26 1.20
CA TYR A 49 -16.38 11.82 0.32
C TYR A 49 -15.72 10.53 0.79
N CYS A 50 -15.48 10.36 2.09
CA CYS A 50 -14.93 9.12 2.64
C CYS A 50 -15.84 7.92 2.36
N GLN A 51 -17.16 8.08 2.46
CA GLN A 51 -18.11 7.02 2.08
C GLN A 51 -18.02 6.66 0.60
N HIS A 52 -17.86 7.66 -0.28
CA HIS A 52 -17.72 7.43 -1.72
C HIS A 52 -16.41 6.70 -2.07
N ILE A 53 -15.28 7.17 -1.53
CA ILE A 53 -13.96 6.53 -1.68
C ILE A 53 -14.03 5.06 -1.26
N GLN A 54 -14.77 4.76 -0.20
CA GLN A 54 -14.89 3.41 0.34
C GLN A 54 -15.78 2.49 -0.51
N ARG A 55 -16.81 3.04 -1.16
CA ARG A 55 -17.56 2.28 -2.17
C ARG A 55 -16.66 1.97 -3.36
N LEU A 56 -15.89 2.94 -3.85
CA LEU A 56 -14.93 2.75 -4.94
C LEU A 56 -13.86 1.72 -4.58
N LEU A 57 -13.30 1.76 -3.37
CA LEU A 57 -12.34 0.76 -2.90
C LEU A 57 -12.94 -0.65 -2.95
N LYS A 58 -14.17 -0.82 -2.44
CA LYS A 58 -14.86 -2.12 -2.47
C LYS A 58 -15.12 -2.62 -3.90
N GLU A 59 -15.50 -1.73 -4.81
CA GLU A 59 -15.68 -2.07 -6.22
C GLU A 59 -14.35 -2.41 -6.91
N THR A 60 -13.28 -1.72 -6.55
CA THR A 60 -11.91 -1.99 -7.03
C THR A 60 -11.44 -3.37 -6.59
N GLU A 61 -11.62 -3.70 -5.31
CA GLU A 61 -11.26 -5.01 -4.76
C GLU A 61 -12.06 -6.13 -5.42
N LYS A 62 -13.38 -5.93 -5.59
CA LYS A 62 -14.21 -6.89 -6.32
C LYS A 62 -13.72 -7.10 -7.75
N SER A 63 -13.31 -6.04 -8.43
CA SER A 63 -12.74 -6.13 -9.78
C SER A 63 -11.42 -6.92 -9.78
N TYR A 64 -10.58 -6.74 -8.77
CA TYR A 64 -9.35 -7.54 -8.62
C TYR A 64 -9.63 -9.02 -8.39
N ASP A 65 -10.63 -9.35 -7.57
CA ASP A 65 -11.06 -10.74 -7.36
C ASP A 65 -11.56 -11.36 -8.67
N GLU A 66 -12.38 -10.64 -9.44
CA GLU A 66 -12.89 -11.11 -10.74
C GLU A 66 -11.76 -11.33 -11.78
N ILE A 67 -10.76 -10.44 -11.82
CA ILE A 67 -9.59 -10.59 -12.68
C ILE A 67 -8.75 -11.80 -12.26
N ASN A 68 -8.61 -12.02 -10.96
CA ASN A 68 -7.86 -13.16 -10.42
C ASN A 68 -8.56 -14.49 -10.74
N ASP A 69 -9.89 -14.54 -10.58
CA ASP A 69 -10.70 -15.73 -10.86
C ASP A 69 -10.68 -16.12 -12.34
N THR A 70 -10.71 -15.13 -13.22
CA THR A 70 -10.66 -15.35 -14.68
C THR A 70 -9.27 -15.69 -15.20
N ARG A 71 -8.21 -15.56 -14.39
CA ARG A 71 -6.80 -15.83 -14.74
C ARG A 71 -6.35 -15.13 -16.01
N VAL A 72 -6.94 -13.97 -16.31
CA VAL A 72 -6.58 -13.16 -17.50
C VAL A 72 -5.15 -12.63 -17.36
N LEU A 73 -4.74 -12.30 -16.13
CA LEU A 73 -3.39 -11.85 -15.81
C LEU A 73 -2.62 -12.92 -15.03
N ALA A 74 -1.33 -13.05 -15.35
CA ALA A 74 -0.42 -13.90 -14.57
C ALA A 74 -0.32 -13.41 -13.11
N PRO A 75 -0.15 -14.31 -12.14
CA PRO A 75 -0.13 -13.96 -10.71
C PRO A 75 0.98 -12.95 -10.36
N GLU A 76 2.10 -12.97 -11.09
CA GLU A 76 3.18 -11.99 -10.92
C GLU A 76 2.73 -10.56 -11.28
N LYS A 77 1.93 -10.40 -12.34
CA LYS A 77 1.37 -9.10 -12.74
C LYS A 77 0.30 -8.64 -11.74
N MET A 78 -0.48 -9.56 -11.18
CA MET A 78 -1.49 -9.25 -10.16
C MET A 78 -0.89 -8.65 -8.88
N SER A 79 0.27 -9.15 -8.43
CA SER A 79 0.95 -8.62 -7.25
C SER A 79 1.34 -7.13 -7.36
N LYS A 80 1.47 -6.62 -8.60
CA LYS A 80 1.81 -5.21 -8.87
C LYS A 80 0.60 -4.27 -8.86
N ILE A 81 -0.61 -4.80 -9.05
CA ILE A 81 -1.85 -4.03 -9.11
C ILE A 81 -2.45 -3.84 -7.71
N HIS A 82 -2.25 -4.81 -6.82
CA HIS A 82 -2.80 -4.73 -5.47
C HIS A 82 -2.25 -3.52 -4.71
N LEU A 83 -3.17 -2.84 -4.03
CA LEU A 83 -2.86 -1.74 -3.11
C LEU A 83 -1.85 -2.20 -2.06
N SER A 84 -0.89 -1.34 -1.76
CA SER A 84 0.07 -1.59 -0.68
C SER A 84 -0.65 -1.67 0.67
N LYS A 85 -0.03 -2.34 1.66
CA LYS A 85 -0.60 -2.42 3.03
C LYS A 85 -0.83 -1.03 3.63
N SER A 86 0.15 -0.13 3.46
CA SER A 86 0.06 1.25 3.95
C SER A 86 -1.06 2.06 3.28
N ASP A 87 -1.28 1.86 1.97
CA ASP A 87 -2.36 2.57 1.26
C ASP A 87 -3.72 2.06 1.70
N ARG A 88 -3.86 0.74 1.90
CA ARG A 88 -5.08 0.14 2.42
C ARG A 88 -5.38 0.62 3.84
N GLU A 89 -4.38 0.60 4.72
CA GLU A 89 -4.51 1.12 6.10
C GLU A 89 -4.92 2.60 6.11
N TYR A 90 -4.35 3.41 5.21
CA TYR A 90 -4.74 4.81 5.07
C TYR A 90 -6.20 4.97 4.61
N LEU A 91 -6.62 4.24 3.58
CA LEU A 91 -8.00 4.29 3.08
C LEU A 91 -9.00 3.82 4.16
N ASP A 92 -8.69 2.72 4.85
CA ASP A 92 -9.52 2.18 5.93
C ASP A 92 -9.62 3.14 7.12
N ALA A 93 -8.51 3.82 7.47
CA ALA A 93 -8.50 4.82 8.53
C ALA A 93 -9.48 5.96 8.27
N LEU A 94 -9.59 6.46 7.02
CA LEU A 94 -10.51 7.56 6.67
C LEU A 94 -11.99 7.23 6.90
N LYS A 95 -12.36 5.95 6.96
CA LYS A 95 -13.75 5.52 7.23
C LYS A 95 -13.98 5.13 8.67
N THR A 96 -13.03 4.40 9.24
CA THR A 96 -13.18 3.71 10.52
C THR A 96 -12.84 4.62 11.70
N ARG A 97 -11.97 5.61 11.47
CA ARG A 97 -11.47 6.50 12.52
C ARG A 97 -12.13 7.89 12.39
N PRO A 98 -12.54 8.51 13.50
CA PRO A 98 -13.08 9.87 13.49
C PRO A 98 -11.98 10.89 13.16
N LEU A 99 -12.38 11.99 12.54
CA LEU A 99 -11.52 13.16 12.34
C LEU A 99 -11.31 13.86 13.69
N ALA A 100 -10.09 14.32 13.96
CA ALA A 100 -9.76 14.95 15.22
C ALA A 100 -8.85 16.17 15.08
N LEU A 101 -9.20 17.26 15.77
CA LEU A 101 -8.33 18.42 15.96
C LEU A 101 -7.36 18.12 17.10
N ILE A 102 -6.06 18.04 16.81
CA ILE A 102 -5.02 17.76 17.80
C ILE A 102 -4.41 19.09 18.25
N ILE A 103 -4.65 19.44 19.50
CA ILE A 103 -4.21 20.71 20.08
C ILE A 103 -2.91 20.50 20.86
N CYS A 104 -1.83 21.04 20.33
CA CYS A 104 -0.51 21.16 20.94
C CYS A 104 -0.28 22.62 21.37
N SER A 105 0.58 22.86 22.36
CA SER A 105 0.94 24.22 22.79
C SER A 105 2.12 24.19 23.75
N GLN A 106 2.82 25.32 23.85
CA GLN A 106 3.92 25.57 24.81
C GLN A 106 3.43 25.53 26.26
N SER A 107 2.14 25.84 26.52
CA SER A 107 1.57 25.80 27.86
C SER A 107 0.15 25.26 27.89
N TYR A 108 -0.30 24.77 29.05
CA TYR A 108 -1.70 24.41 29.24
C TYR A 108 -2.64 25.62 29.08
N SER A 109 -2.20 26.82 29.49
CA SER A 109 -3.01 28.05 29.38
C SER A 109 -3.40 28.30 27.92
N GLY A 110 -2.44 28.22 27.00
CA GLY A 110 -2.67 28.31 25.56
C GLY A 110 -3.69 27.28 25.06
N LYS A 111 -3.56 26.01 25.45
CA LYS A 111 -4.52 24.94 25.08
C LYS A 111 -5.93 25.25 25.57
N SER A 112 -6.08 25.59 26.85
CA SER A 112 -7.39 25.83 27.47
C SER A 112 -8.07 27.08 26.90
N ARG A 113 -7.31 28.17 26.69
CA ARG A 113 -7.81 29.41 26.09
C ARG A 113 -8.28 29.17 24.66
N PHE A 114 -7.46 28.51 23.85
CA PHE A 114 -7.82 28.20 22.47
C PHE A 114 -9.07 27.33 22.39
N VAL A 115 -9.16 26.26 23.18
CA VAL A 115 -10.31 25.35 23.14
C VAL A 115 -11.59 26.04 23.63
N ASN A 116 -11.50 26.87 24.67
CA ASN A 116 -12.64 27.64 25.14
C ASN A 116 -13.10 28.68 24.11
N GLU A 117 -12.17 29.33 23.41
CA GLU A 117 -12.45 30.25 22.31
C GLU A 117 -13.10 29.54 21.13
N LEU A 118 -12.55 28.38 20.72
CA LEU A 118 -13.05 27.55 19.62
C LEU A 118 -14.47 27.02 19.89
N LEU A 119 -14.75 26.56 21.11
CA LEU A 119 -16.06 26.06 21.52
C LEU A 119 -17.05 27.18 21.88
N ASN A 120 -16.57 28.43 21.99
CA ASN A 120 -17.34 29.56 22.52
C ASN A 120 -17.97 29.26 23.90
N GLU A 121 -17.24 28.50 24.73
CA GLU A 121 -17.67 28.05 26.05
C GLU A 121 -16.47 27.84 26.97
N GLN A 122 -16.58 28.23 28.25
CA GLN A 122 -15.51 28.07 29.25
C GLN A 122 -15.45 26.65 29.82
N LEU A 123 -15.27 25.66 28.94
CA LEU A 123 -15.27 24.23 29.29
C LEU A 123 -14.05 23.85 30.14
N LEU A 124 -12.87 24.38 29.82
CA LEU A 124 -11.62 24.10 30.52
C LEU A 124 -11.23 25.25 31.44
N PRO A 125 -10.64 24.99 32.62
CA PRO A 125 -10.15 26.04 33.50
C PRO A 125 -8.94 26.74 32.87
N GLU A 126 -8.82 28.06 33.01
CA GLU A 126 -7.77 28.90 32.38
C GLU A 126 -6.37 28.74 32.99
N SER A 127 -6.26 28.14 34.19
CA SER A 127 -4.97 27.79 34.82
C SER A 127 -5.19 26.82 35.99
N PRO A 128 -4.86 25.53 35.87
CA PRO A 128 -4.61 24.70 37.03
C PRO A 128 -3.36 25.24 37.72
N ILE A 129 -3.40 25.34 39.04
CA ILE A 129 -2.17 25.51 39.84
C ILE A 129 -1.50 24.14 39.79
N ILE A 130 -0.37 24.04 39.09
CA ILE A 130 0.36 22.80 38.87
C ILE A 130 1.54 22.81 39.84
N ASP A 131 1.61 21.84 40.75
CA ASP A 131 2.82 21.59 41.55
C ASP A 131 3.96 21.11 40.63
N ASN A 132 5.23 21.32 41.00
CA ASN A 132 6.39 21.09 40.12
C ASN A 132 6.49 19.68 39.46
N ASN A 133 5.74 18.67 39.93
CA ASN A 133 5.71 17.30 39.38
C ASN A 133 4.32 16.87 38.85
N ALA A 134 3.35 17.78 38.79
CA ALA A 134 2.00 17.45 38.34
C ALA A 134 1.91 17.49 36.80
N VAL A 135 1.18 16.53 36.22
CA VAL A 135 0.97 16.40 34.78
C VAL A 135 -0.48 16.68 34.46
N VAL A 136 -0.74 17.53 33.47
CA VAL A 136 -2.08 17.59 32.89
C VAL A 136 -2.24 16.41 31.93
N ARG A 137 -3.17 15.51 32.23
CA ARG A 137 -3.45 14.33 31.41
C ARG A 137 -4.06 14.72 30.06
N MET A 138 -3.98 13.81 29.10
CA MET A 138 -4.62 13.98 27.79
C MET A 138 -6.13 14.15 27.95
N ILE A 139 -6.74 15.03 27.17
CA ILE A 139 -8.18 15.29 27.20
C ILE A 139 -8.76 15.03 25.82
N ARG A 140 -9.86 14.30 25.74
CA ARG A 140 -10.60 14.06 24.50
C ARG A 140 -12.03 14.57 24.65
N ILE A 141 -12.46 15.44 23.77
CA ILE A 141 -13.81 16.03 23.76
C ILE A 141 -14.58 15.46 22.58
N LYS A 142 -15.76 14.90 22.85
CA LYS A 142 -16.65 14.29 21.86
C LYS A 142 -18.05 14.89 21.98
N ASN A 143 -18.73 15.02 20.84
CA ASN A 143 -20.13 15.39 20.82
C ASN A 143 -20.99 14.23 21.32
N HIS A 144 -21.91 14.50 22.25
CA HIS A 144 -22.82 13.49 22.78
C HIS A 144 -24.12 14.12 23.29
N PRO A 145 -25.30 13.49 23.13
CA PRO A 145 -26.58 14.07 23.58
C PRO A 145 -26.66 14.28 25.09
N ILE A 146 -25.91 13.47 25.86
CA ILE A 146 -25.88 13.49 27.32
C ILE A 146 -24.51 13.95 27.77
N HIS A 147 -24.49 14.87 28.73
CA HIS A 147 -23.27 15.28 29.40
C HIS A 147 -22.65 14.13 30.19
N GLY A 148 -21.36 13.89 30.01
CA GLY A 148 -20.64 12.82 30.68
C GLY A 148 -19.14 13.06 30.68
N ALA A 149 -18.45 12.47 31.65
CA ALA A 149 -17.00 12.45 31.67
C ALA A 149 -16.54 11.10 32.22
N SER A 150 -15.52 10.52 31.62
CA SER A 150 -14.95 9.23 32.04
C SER A 150 -13.45 9.22 31.80
N PHE A 151 -12.72 8.39 32.53
CA PHE A 151 -11.31 8.16 32.23
C PHE A 151 -11.16 6.94 31.33
N SER A 152 -10.31 7.04 30.31
CA SER A 152 -9.98 5.92 29.44
C SER A 152 -8.48 5.68 29.35
N ILE A 153 -8.05 4.43 29.49
CA ILE A 153 -6.66 4.02 29.26
C ILE A 153 -6.53 3.64 27.78
N SER A 154 -5.57 4.26 27.10
CA SER A 154 -5.23 3.98 25.69
C SER A 154 -6.44 3.94 24.76
N GLY A 155 -7.42 4.82 25.02
CA GLY A 155 -8.62 5.03 24.21
C GLY A 155 -9.56 3.82 24.08
N SER A 156 -9.32 2.74 24.83
CA SER A 156 -9.98 1.45 24.65
C SER A 156 -10.67 0.91 25.90
N PHE A 157 -10.24 1.31 27.10
CA PHE A 157 -10.80 0.81 28.36
C PHE A 157 -11.36 1.96 29.20
N GLU A 158 -12.69 2.02 29.33
CA GLU A 158 -13.38 2.98 30.23
C GLU A 158 -13.23 2.53 31.69
N LEU A 159 -12.76 3.44 32.55
CA LEU A 159 -12.63 3.21 33.98
C LEU A 159 -13.98 3.43 34.66
N ILE A 160 -14.69 2.32 34.92
CA ILE A 160 -16.08 2.27 35.44
C ILE A 160 -16.20 2.86 36.86
N ASN A 161 -15.10 2.99 37.62
CA ASN A 161 -15.11 3.34 39.05
C ASN A 161 -14.46 4.71 39.38
N ALA A 162 -14.38 5.64 38.42
CA ALA A 162 -13.89 6.98 38.72
C ALA A 162 -15.04 7.88 39.19
N ASP A 163 -14.89 8.54 40.35
CA ASP A 163 -15.84 9.47 40.98
C ASP A 163 -16.15 10.76 40.16
N ILE A 164 -15.97 10.73 38.84
CA ILE A 164 -16.19 11.86 37.92
C ILE A 164 -17.69 12.21 37.81
N MET A 165 -18.57 11.21 37.94
CA MET A 165 -20.00 11.38 37.65
C MET A 165 -20.78 12.27 38.63
N TYR A 166 -20.25 12.57 39.82
CA TYR A 166 -21.06 13.16 40.91
C TYR A 166 -20.68 14.58 41.36
N LYS A 167 -19.64 15.22 40.79
CA LYS A 167 -19.16 16.54 41.29
C LYS A 167 -19.54 17.77 40.44
N ALA A 168 -19.99 17.63 39.20
CA ALA A 168 -20.35 18.79 38.35
C ALA A 168 -21.84 19.17 38.48
N VAL A 169 -22.18 19.97 39.49
CA VAL A 169 -23.53 20.58 39.64
C VAL A 169 -23.83 21.57 38.49
N SER A 170 -22.79 22.08 37.83
CA SER A 170 -22.87 22.78 36.55
C SER A 170 -21.81 22.21 35.60
N TRP A 171 -22.22 21.66 34.45
CA TRP A 171 -21.33 21.22 33.37
C TRP A 171 -20.68 22.40 32.61
N ALA A 172 -20.52 23.53 33.28
CA ALA A 172 -19.96 24.75 32.74
C ALA A 172 -18.45 24.59 32.54
N THR A 173 -17.74 24.11 33.56
CA THR A 173 -16.27 23.97 33.54
C THR A 173 -15.85 22.67 34.22
N VAL A 174 -14.88 21.96 33.62
CA VAL A 174 -14.33 20.70 34.15
C VAL A 174 -13.55 20.97 35.44
N PRO A 175 -13.74 20.17 36.51
CA PRO A 175 -12.97 20.29 37.75
C PRO A 175 -11.46 20.12 37.51
N ARG A 176 -10.65 20.95 38.17
CA ARG A 176 -9.18 20.92 38.04
C ARG A 176 -8.58 19.59 38.52
N ASP A 177 -9.15 19.01 39.57
CA ASP A 177 -8.68 17.75 40.16
C ASP A 177 -8.78 16.57 39.17
N ASP A 178 -9.72 16.61 38.22
CA ASP A 178 -9.87 15.57 37.21
C ASP A 178 -8.87 15.72 36.05
N LEU A 179 -8.21 16.89 35.95
CA LEU A 179 -7.22 17.20 34.91
C LEU A 179 -5.78 16.91 35.34
N ILE A 180 -5.51 16.98 36.64
CA ILE A 180 -4.15 16.92 37.20
C ILE A 180 -3.83 15.51 37.70
N VAL A 181 -2.66 14.99 37.32
CA VAL A 181 -2.05 13.79 37.90
C VAL A 181 -0.87 14.20 38.74
N ASN A 182 -0.96 13.99 40.06
CA ASN A 182 0.17 14.19 40.96
C ASN A 182 1.09 12.98 40.86
N GLY A 183 2.36 13.20 40.50
CA GLY A 183 3.40 12.15 40.40
C GLY A 183 3.88 11.60 41.75
N THR A 184 2.99 11.38 42.73
CA THR A 184 3.36 10.82 44.03
C THR A 184 3.22 9.30 44.03
N ASN A 185 4.38 8.65 44.01
CA ASN A 185 4.59 7.31 44.53
C ASN A 185 4.04 7.21 45.97
N GLU A 186 2.85 6.66 46.17
CA GLU A 186 2.41 6.25 47.53
C GLU A 186 1.85 4.82 47.63
N HIS A 187 1.89 4.00 46.57
CA HIS A 187 1.47 2.59 46.68
C HIS A 187 2.44 1.49 46.23
N ASN A 188 3.65 1.80 45.72
CA ASN A 188 4.62 0.77 45.34
C ASN A 188 5.92 0.76 46.17
N SER A 189 5.92 1.30 47.39
CA SER A 189 7.06 1.18 48.32
C SER A 189 7.05 -0.11 49.17
N LEU A 190 6.21 -1.10 48.85
CA LEU A 190 6.18 -2.38 49.59
C LEU A 190 6.47 -3.64 48.76
N LEU A 191 6.75 -3.52 47.47
CA LEU A 191 7.21 -4.64 46.65
C LEU A 191 8.25 -4.12 45.68
N ASN A 192 9.53 -4.20 46.05
CA ASN A 192 10.68 -4.33 45.14
C ASN A 192 11.97 -4.29 45.98
N ASN A 193 12.21 -5.38 46.73
CA ASN A 193 13.56 -5.79 47.08
C ASN A 193 13.89 -6.92 46.11
N ASP A 194 14.27 -6.60 44.87
CA ASP A 194 15.05 -7.50 44.04
C ASP A 194 15.77 -6.63 42.99
N ASP A 195 17.01 -6.30 43.33
CA ASP A 195 17.98 -5.68 42.44
C ASP A 195 18.30 -6.66 41.31
N ASN A 196 17.65 -6.49 40.15
CA ASN A 196 18.14 -6.80 38.81
C ASN A 196 16.96 -6.69 37.82
N LEU A 197 16.97 -5.70 36.92
CA LEU A 197 16.53 -5.77 35.51
C LEU A 197 16.37 -4.35 34.90
N THR A 198 17.17 -4.11 33.86
CA THR A 198 16.94 -3.30 32.64
C THR A 198 16.37 -1.87 32.73
N ASP A 199 17.11 -0.93 32.12
CA ASP A 199 16.78 0.47 31.78
C ASP A 199 15.58 0.64 30.82
N ASP A 200 14.45 -0.03 31.08
CA ASP A 200 13.17 0.29 30.43
C ASP A 200 12.34 1.12 31.42
N TYR A 201 12.43 2.45 31.27
CA TYR A 201 11.55 3.39 31.97
C TYR A 201 10.09 3.11 31.55
N GLU A 202 9.39 2.24 32.28
CA GLU A 202 7.94 2.14 32.27
C GLU A 202 7.33 3.45 32.80
N GLN A 203 7.28 4.46 31.94
CA GLN A 203 6.50 5.67 32.20
C GLN A 203 5.03 5.25 32.28
N GLN A 204 4.43 5.39 33.46
CA GLN A 204 3.05 5.03 33.74
C GLN A 204 2.09 5.66 32.72
N GLU A 205 1.34 4.84 31.98
CA GLU A 205 0.26 5.31 31.11
C GLU A 205 -0.80 6.03 31.97
N THR A 206 -0.86 7.35 31.88
CA THR A 206 -1.92 8.12 32.55
C THR A 206 -3.20 8.00 31.74
N ALA A 207 -4.32 7.64 32.40
CA ALA A 207 -5.61 7.59 31.73
C ALA A 207 -6.00 8.98 31.17
N SER A 208 -6.52 9.01 29.94
CA SER A 208 -7.03 10.22 29.32
C SER A 208 -8.43 10.55 29.84
N LEU A 209 -8.78 11.84 29.92
CA LEU A 209 -10.10 12.30 30.30
C LEU A 209 -10.98 12.44 29.05
N GLU A 210 -12.04 11.65 28.95
CA GLU A 210 -13.04 11.76 27.89
C GLU A 210 -14.23 12.60 28.35
N ILE A 211 -14.46 13.74 27.69
CA ILE A 211 -15.58 14.65 27.93
C ILE A 211 -16.60 14.45 26.82
N ARG A 212 -17.83 14.13 27.20
CA ARG A 212 -19.01 13.95 26.35
C ARG A 212 -19.96 15.13 26.59
N LYS A 213 -20.24 15.94 25.57
CA LYS A 213 -21.09 17.13 25.71
C LYS A 213 -21.79 17.47 24.38
N PRO A 214 -23.04 17.97 24.39
CA PRO A 214 -23.70 18.41 23.16
C PRO A 214 -23.05 19.70 22.66
N LEU A 215 -22.19 19.59 21.64
CA LEU A 215 -21.40 20.69 21.07
C LEU A 215 -21.63 20.72 19.55
N GLU A 216 -22.20 21.82 19.05
CA GLU A 216 -22.58 21.97 17.63
C GLU A 216 -21.36 21.89 16.70
N LEU A 217 -20.24 22.50 17.10
CA LEU A 217 -18.97 22.46 16.36
C LEU A 217 -18.45 21.03 16.16
N LEU A 218 -18.72 20.13 17.11
CA LEU A 218 -18.25 18.74 17.10
C LEU A 218 -19.27 17.77 16.48
N SER A 219 -20.18 18.28 15.67
CA SER A 219 -21.11 17.45 14.90
C SER A 219 -20.38 16.50 13.93
N ASP A 220 -21.12 15.52 13.42
CA ASP A 220 -20.65 14.57 12.40
C ASP A 220 -19.47 13.65 12.79
N ASP A 221 -19.22 13.46 14.10
CA ASP A 221 -18.16 12.62 14.71
C ASP A 221 -16.76 13.27 14.70
N LEU A 222 -16.71 14.60 14.67
CA LEU A 222 -15.48 15.34 14.94
C LEU A 222 -15.12 15.31 16.42
N GLN A 223 -13.82 15.20 16.72
CA GLN A 223 -13.31 15.18 18.08
C GLN A 223 -12.22 16.24 18.29
N ILE A 224 -12.05 16.71 19.53
CA ILE A 224 -10.87 17.51 19.92
C ILE A 224 -10.03 16.66 20.84
N VAL A 225 -8.74 16.57 20.57
CA VAL A 225 -7.76 15.90 21.43
C VAL A 225 -6.73 16.92 21.87
N ILE A 226 -6.59 17.09 23.17
CA ILE A 226 -5.65 18.01 23.79
C ILE A 226 -4.50 17.18 24.33
N THR A 227 -3.31 17.48 23.85
CA THR A 227 -2.08 16.81 24.28
C THR A 227 -1.81 17.07 25.77
N PRO A 228 -1.22 16.10 26.49
CA PRO A 228 -0.83 16.32 27.88
C PRO A 228 0.21 17.45 27.99
N SER A 229 0.33 18.05 29.18
CA SER A 229 1.30 19.12 29.44
C SER A 229 2.30 18.68 30.52
N ASN A 230 3.53 18.31 30.10
CA ASN A 230 4.70 18.06 30.97
C ASN A 230 5.99 17.97 30.11
N GLN A 231 7.14 18.37 30.66
CA GLN A 231 8.47 18.37 30.03
C GLN A 231 9.10 16.96 29.90
N ASN A 232 8.63 15.97 30.66
CA ASN A 232 9.28 14.64 30.76
C ASN A 232 8.59 13.51 29.96
N LEU A 233 7.64 13.83 29.09
CA LEU A 233 6.85 12.82 28.40
C LEU A 233 7.51 12.34 27.09
N ASN A 234 7.40 11.05 26.80
CA ASN A 234 7.80 10.49 25.52
C ASN A 234 6.83 10.89 24.40
N MET A 235 7.18 11.96 23.68
CA MET A 235 6.37 12.49 22.57
C MET A 235 6.08 11.47 21.47
N LYS A 236 6.92 10.43 21.30
CA LYS A 236 6.69 9.37 20.31
C LYS A 236 5.47 8.54 20.68
N GLN A 237 5.45 8.11 21.93
CA GLN A 237 4.39 7.27 22.47
C GLN A 237 3.08 8.06 22.50
N ILE A 238 3.12 9.34 22.90
CA ILE A 238 1.95 10.23 22.85
C ILE A 238 1.43 10.35 21.43
N TYR A 239 2.29 10.63 20.46
CA TYR A 239 1.88 10.76 19.06
C TYR A 239 1.24 9.47 18.54
N LEU A 240 1.85 8.31 18.80
CA LEU A 240 1.33 7.00 18.39
C LEU A 240 -0.03 6.72 19.06
N GLN A 241 -0.15 6.95 20.38
CA GLN A 241 -1.38 6.76 21.13
C GLN A 241 -2.51 7.67 20.64
N ILE A 242 -2.19 8.91 20.27
CA ILE A 242 -3.17 9.85 19.70
C ILE A 242 -3.63 9.36 18.33
N THR A 243 -2.70 9.05 17.43
CA THR A 243 -2.99 8.80 16.00
C THR A 243 -3.45 7.38 15.67
N GLU A 244 -3.36 6.44 16.61
CA GLU A 244 -3.79 5.05 16.41
C GLU A 244 -5.27 4.96 16.00
N ASN A 245 -6.13 5.78 16.62
CA ASN A 245 -7.59 5.64 16.51
C ASN A 245 -8.31 6.87 15.93
N ILE A 246 -7.58 7.83 15.34
CA ILE A 246 -8.16 9.05 14.74
C ILE A 246 -7.44 9.44 13.45
N VAL A 247 -8.10 10.28 12.65
CA VAL A 247 -7.48 11.01 11.55
C VAL A 247 -7.11 12.42 12.06
N PRO A 248 -5.81 12.77 12.18
CA PRO A 248 -5.41 14.00 12.87
C PRO A 248 -5.39 15.23 11.95
N ILE A 249 -5.75 16.38 12.53
CA ILE A 249 -5.44 17.73 12.04
C ILE A 249 -4.61 18.41 13.13
N PHE A 250 -3.34 18.68 12.87
CA PHE A 250 -2.43 19.22 13.88
C PHE A 250 -2.53 20.74 13.98
N ILE A 251 -2.71 21.22 15.21
CA ILE A 251 -2.76 22.64 15.54
C ILE A 251 -1.79 22.86 16.69
N TYR A 252 -0.84 23.78 16.50
CA TYR A 252 0.14 24.15 17.51
C TYR A 252 -0.09 25.60 17.95
N ILE A 253 -0.45 25.78 19.22
CA ILE A 253 -0.75 27.07 19.81
C ILE A 253 0.52 27.68 20.41
N ILE A 254 0.89 28.86 19.93
CA ILE A 254 2.00 29.67 20.43
C ILE A 254 1.40 30.74 21.33
N ASP A 255 1.60 30.59 22.64
CA ASP A 255 1.09 31.51 23.65
C ASP A 255 2.20 32.25 24.40
N GLN A 256 3.46 32.06 24.01
CA GLN A 256 4.63 32.80 24.48
C GLN A 256 5.22 33.67 23.36
N GLU A 257 6.11 34.60 23.71
CA GLU A 257 6.72 35.49 22.72
C GLU A 257 7.61 34.76 21.72
N ILE A 258 8.33 33.73 22.19
CA ILE A 258 9.30 32.92 21.42
C ILE A 258 9.13 31.42 21.71
N LEU A 259 9.59 30.57 20.79
CA LEU A 259 9.71 29.13 21.03
C LEU A 259 10.89 28.85 21.98
N SER A 260 10.63 28.11 23.05
CA SER A 260 11.65 27.62 23.97
C SER A 260 12.47 26.48 23.33
N PRO A 261 13.65 26.15 23.86
CA PRO A 261 14.42 24.99 23.39
C PRO A 261 13.62 23.68 23.41
N ASN A 262 12.79 23.49 24.43
CA ASN A 262 11.92 22.31 24.54
C ASN A 262 10.87 22.28 23.42
N ASP A 263 10.26 23.43 23.10
CA ASP A 263 9.28 23.52 22.00
C ASP A 263 9.94 23.22 20.65
N ILE A 264 11.16 23.72 20.45
CA ILE A 264 11.96 23.49 19.25
C ILE A 264 12.28 21.99 19.10
N ASP A 265 12.69 21.34 20.19
CA ASP A 265 13.00 19.91 20.18
C ASP A 265 11.73 19.06 19.99
N GLU A 266 10.60 19.45 20.58
CA GLU A 266 9.29 18.85 20.34
C GLU A 266 8.90 18.90 18.85
N LEU A 267 9.01 20.08 18.24
CA LEU A 267 8.66 20.28 16.83
C LEU A 267 9.61 19.55 15.86
N ARG A 268 10.91 19.52 16.17
CA ARG A 268 11.89 18.69 15.42
C ARG A 268 11.55 17.21 15.51
N PHE A 269 11.21 16.77 16.72
CA PHE A 269 10.85 15.38 16.98
C PHE A 269 9.57 15.00 16.24
N PHE A 270 8.54 15.85 16.27
CA PHE A 270 7.32 15.67 15.48
C PHE A 270 7.63 15.47 13.99
N ARG A 271 8.46 16.34 13.42
CA ARG A 271 8.85 16.26 12.00
C ARG A 271 9.61 14.97 11.67
N SER A 272 10.36 14.41 12.62
CA SER A 272 11.06 13.13 12.43
C SER A 272 10.09 11.94 12.33
N ILE A 273 8.94 11.99 13.02
CA ILE A 273 7.92 10.96 12.99
C ILE A 273 7.05 11.11 11.74
N VAL A 274 6.68 12.36 11.41
CA VAL A 274 5.72 12.68 10.35
C VAL A 274 6.24 13.84 9.51
N PRO A 275 7.16 13.57 8.56
CA PRO A 275 7.84 14.63 7.82
C PRO A 275 6.93 15.42 6.85
N ASN A 276 5.81 14.81 6.45
CA ASN A 276 4.90 15.34 5.43
C ASN A 276 3.54 15.79 6.00
N GLU A 277 3.38 15.82 7.34
CA GLU A 277 2.16 16.32 7.95
C GLU A 277 2.29 17.83 8.25
N PRO A 278 1.38 18.65 7.71
CA PRO A 278 1.37 20.07 8.00
C PRO A 278 0.77 20.34 9.38
N ILE A 279 1.19 21.45 9.97
CA ILE A 279 0.72 21.95 11.26
C ILE A 279 0.15 23.35 11.05
N LEU A 280 -1.00 23.64 11.65
CA LEU A 280 -1.46 25.01 11.76
C LEU A 280 -0.90 25.65 13.02
N PHE A 281 -0.04 26.66 12.86
CA PHE A 281 0.46 27.45 13.97
C PHE A 281 -0.51 28.59 14.27
N ILE A 282 -0.97 28.71 15.51
CA ILE A 282 -1.87 29.79 15.92
C ILE A 282 -1.23 30.55 17.07
N ARG A 283 -0.94 31.82 16.84
CA ARG A 283 -0.37 32.70 17.85
C ARG A 283 -1.48 33.38 18.64
N ILE A 284 -1.46 33.22 19.96
CA ILE A 284 -2.40 33.85 20.89
C ILE A 284 -1.60 34.78 21.79
N ASP A 285 -1.66 36.08 21.53
CA ASP A 285 -0.94 37.04 22.35
C ASP A 285 -1.54 37.11 23.78
N GLN A 286 -0.63 37.12 24.76
CA GLN A 286 -0.96 37.50 26.12
C GLN A 286 -1.04 39.03 26.15
N SER A 287 -2.16 39.56 26.67
CA SER A 287 -2.55 40.97 26.64
C SER A 287 -1.37 41.95 26.78
N ASP A 288 -1.19 42.78 25.75
CA ASP A 288 -0.56 44.11 25.69
C ASP A 288 0.35 44.48 26.86
N ASN A 289 1.61 44.02 26.88
CA ASN A 289 2.66 44.64 27.69
C ASN A 289 4.07 44.30 27.19
N SER A 290 4.48 44.79 26.02
CA SER A 290 5.90 44.97 25.71
C SER A 290 6.15 45.94 24.55
N SER A 291 6.00 47.23 24.83
CA SER A 291 6.39 48.34 23.95
C SER A 291 7.91 48.60 23.93
N ASN A 292 8.76 47.55 23.90
CA ASN A 292 10.23 47.69 23.84
C ASN A 292 10.93 46.43 23.29
N MET A 293 10.67 46.03 22.03
CA MET A 293 11.49 45.03 21.33
C MET A 293 11.86 45.50 19.92
N SER A 294 13.08 45.17 19.48
CA SER A 294 13.65 45.60 18.19
C SER A 294 13.00 44.93 16.96
N GLU A 295 12.17 43.90 17.18
CA GLU A 295 11.43 43.17 16.15
C GLU A 295 10.13 42.65 16.78
N ALA A 296 9.03 42.62 16.02
CA ALA A 296 7.75 42.15 16.55
C ALA A 296 7.83 40.65 16.89
N PRO A 297 7.32 40.19 18.06
CA PRO A 297 7.37 38.78 18.47
C PRO A 297 6.85 37.78 17.43
N CYS A 298 5.85 38.16 16.62
CA CYS A 298 5.33 37.32 15.52
C CYS A 298 6.39 37.04 14.44
N VAL A 299 7.24 38.02 14.12
CA VAL A 299 8.30 37.89 13.11
C VAL A 299 9.40 36.95 13.58
N GLN A 300 9.76 37.02 14.87
CA GLN A 300 10.76 36.13 15.47
C GLN A 300 10.26 34.68 15.46
N THR A 301 9.02 34.44 15.87
CA THR A 301 8.45 33.08 15.87
C THR A 301 8.31 32.54 14.45
N PHE A 302 7.87 33.37 13.50
CA PHE A 302 7.80 33.00 12.09
C PHE A 302 9.17 32.55 11.56
N ARG A 303 10.24 33.30 11.89
CA ARG A 303 11.60 32.94 11.52
C ARG A 303 12.06 31.62 12.14
N GLN A 304 11.78 31.38 13.42
CA GLN A 304 12.08 30.11 14.06
C GLN A 304 11.37 28.93 13.37
N LEU A 305 10.12 29.10 12.96
CA LEU A 305 9.35 28.09 12.23
C LEU A 305 9.84 27.88 10.78
N CYS A 306 10.35 28.93 10.13
CA CYS A 306 11.05 28.83 8.86
C CYS A 306 12.37 28.05 8.99
N ASP A 307 13.15 28.32 10.04
CA ASP A 307 14.42 27.61 10.31
C ASP A 307 14.17 26.11 10.62
N LEU A 308 13.00 25.79 11.19
CA LEU A 308 12.52 24.42 11.37
C LEU A 308 11.91 23.81 10.10
N GLY A 309 11.79 24.60 9.02
CA GLY A 309 11.27 24.23 7.71
C GLY A 309 9.75 24.07 7.63
N PHE A 310 8.99 24.49 8.64
CA PHE A 310 7.53 24.39 8.61
C PHE A 310 6.93 25.45 7.69
N LEU A 311 7.45 26.67 7.81
CA LEU A 311 7.04 27.83 7.01
C LEU A 311 8.13 28.17 5.98
N SER A 312 7.76 28.94 4.95
CA SER A 312 8.68 29.44 3.93
C SER A 312 8.49 30.95 3.77
N PHE A 313 9.59 31.67 3.51
CA PHE A 313 9.56 33.12 3.25
C PHE A 313 8.97 33.47 1.87
N LEU A 314 8.82 32.48 0.98
CA LEU A 314 8.36 32.65 -0.40
C LEU A 314 6.93 32.14 -0.55
N ASN A 315 5.96 33.01 -0.30
CA ASN A 315 4.60 32.83 -0.78
C ASN A 315 4.47 33.45 -2.18
N THR A 316 4.98 32.78 -3.23
CA THR A 316 4.51 32.96 -4.63
C THR A 316 5.21 31.96 -5.57
N GLU A 317 4.41 31.05 -6.14
CA GLU A 317 4.60 30.41 -7.45
C GLU A 317 6.06 30.08 -7.87
N SER A 318 6.67 29.06 -7.28
CA SER A 318 7.79 28.37 -7.94
C SER A 318 7.23 27.40 -8.98
N THR A 319 7.22 27.86 -10.23
CA THR A 319 7.24 27.02 -11.44
C THR A 319 8.57 26.26 -11.50
N ASP A 320 8.78 25.29 -10.61
CA ASP A 320 9.89 24.35 -10.75
C ASP A 320 9.44 23.16 -11.59
N ASN A 321 9.76 23.25 -12.88
CA ASN A 321 9.67 22.18 -13.87
C ASN A 321 10.70 21.09 -13.58
N THR A 322 10.57 20.38 -12.45
CA THR A 322 11.32 19.15 -12.19
C THR A 322 10.44 18.13 -11.47
N SER A 323 9.90 17.19 -12.25
CA SER A 323 9.43 15.84 -11.88
C SER A 323 8.44 15.67 -10.71
N ASP A 324 7.20 15.29 -11.06
CA ASP A 324 6.34 14.31 -10.37
C ASP A 324 6.16 14.37 -8.84
N THR A 325 5.94 15.55 -8.26
CA THR A 325 5.40 15.62 -6.90
C THR A 325 4.26 16.62 -6.81
N THR A 326 3.10 16.11 -6.37
CA THR A 326 1.93 16.90 -5.95
C THR A 326 2.34 18.09 -5.08
N PRO A 327 1.73 19.29 -5.26
CA PRO A 327 2.04 20.44 -4.43
C PRO A 327 1.89 20.07 -2.94
N LEU A 328 2.99 20.14 -2.21
CA LEU A 328 3.05 19.78 -0.80
C LEU A 328 2.19 20.79 -0.02
N PHE A 329 1.06 20.34 0.53
CA PHE A 329 0.26 21.17 1.44
C PHE A 329 1.14 21.56 2.64
N GLN A 330 1.47 22.85 2.73
CA GLN A 330 2.44 23.36 3.69
C GLN A 330 1.75 23.79 5.00
N SER A 331 2.54 23.87 6.07
CA SER A 331 2.10 24.46 7.35
C SER A 331 1.80 25.95 7.16
N ASP A 332 0.80 26.46 7.87
CA ASP A 332 0.38 27.87 7.85
C ASP A 332 0.48 28.46 9.27
N MET A 333 0.58 29.79 9.37
CA MET A 333 0.56 30.52 10.64
C MET A 333 -0.55 31.56 10.66
N ILE A 334 -1.33 31.61 11.74
CA ILE A 334 -2.38 32.62 11.99
C ILE A 334 -1.97 33.45 13.21
N ASP A 335 -1.92 34.76 13.02
CA ASP A 335 -1.72 35.73 14.10
C ASP A 335 -3.06 36.17 14.72
N ASN A 336 -3.04 36.53 16.00
CA ASN A 336 -4.20 37.04 16.76
C ASN A 336 -5.33 36.01 16.99
N GLY A 337 -4.99 34.76 17.31
CA GLY A 337 -5.95 33.73 17.72
C GLY A 337 -7.00 33.43 16.65
N LEU A 338 -8.27 33.24 17.05
CA LEU A 338 -9.36 32.96 16.12
C LEU A 338 -10.12 34.22 15.67
N THR A 339 -9.59 35.42 15.89
CA THR A 339 -10.22 36.68 15.45
C THR A 339 -10.64 36.65 13.97
N ASN A 340 -9.86 35.98 13.12
CA ASN A 340 -10.23 35.64 11.75
C ASN A 340 -10.40 34.13 11.55
N PHE A 341 -11.53 33.60 12.03
CA PHE A 341 -11.89 32.19 11.89
C PHE A 341 -11.92 31.68 10.45
N THR A 342 -12.12 32.56 9.46
CA THR A 342 -12.07 32.19 8.04
C THR A 342 -10.72 31.57 7.67
N LEU A 343 -9.61 32.04 8.24
CA LEU A 343 -8.29 31.47 7.99
C LEU A 343 -8.17 30.06 8.57
N PHE A 344 -8.70 29.86 9.78
CA PHE A 344 -8.78 28.54 10.42
C PHE A 344 -9.64 27.57 9.58
N LEU A 345 -10.82 28.02 9.14
CA LEU A 345 -11.70 27.25 8.26
C LEU A 345 -11.01 26.86 6.96
N ASN A 346 -10.32 27.81 6.32
CA ASN A 346 -9.60 27.55 5.07
C ASN A 346 -8.50 26.51 5.26
N TYR A 347 -7.77 26.56 6.37
CA TYR A 347 -6.77 25.54 6.68
C TYR A 347 -7.41 24.16 6.82
N VAL A 348 -8.47 24.04 7.61
CA VAL A 348 -9.18 22.76 7.82
C VAL A 348 -9.73 22.22 6.50
N LEU A 349 -10.30 23.08 5.66
CA LEU A 349 -10.77 22.73 4.33
C LEU A 349 -9.64 22.20 3.45
N LYS A 350 -8.51 22.91 3.36
CA LYS A 350 -7.34 22.45 2.58
C LYS A 350 -6.80 21.11 3.08
N HIS A 351 -6.78 20.90 4.40
CA HIS A 351 -6.31 19.64 4.98
C HIS A 351 -7.24 18.47 4.63
N ILE A 352 -8.55 18.68 4.71
CA ILE A 352 -9.59 17.72 4.30
C ILE A 352 -9.48 17.41 2.80
N ASP A 353 -9.29 18.42 1.97
CA ASP A 353 -9.10 18.26 0.53
C ASP A 353 -7.82 17.45 0.27
N ARG A 354 -6.71 17.71 0.97
CA ARG A 354 -5.50 16.89 0.86
C ARG A 354 -5.77 15.42 1.20
N LEU A 355 -6.48 15.16 2.31
CA LEU A 355 -6.77 13.79 2.75
C LEU A 355 -7.56 13.02 1.68
N THR A 356 -8.59 13.68 1.12
CA THR A 356 -9.47 13.08 0.10
C THR A 356 -8.78 12.96 -1.26
N ILE A 357 -8.04 13.97 -1.71
CA ILE A 357 -7.25 13.93 -2.95
C ILE A 357 -6.20 12.81 -2.88
N ARG A 358 -5.50 12.66 -1.75
CA ARG A 358 -4.55 11.56 -1.56
C ARG A 358 -5.24 10.20 -1.69
N ALA A 359 -6.41 10.03 -1.07
CA ALA A 359 -7.17 8.79 -1.15
C ALA A 359 -7.63 8.46 -2.58
N VAL A 360 -8.11 9.48 -3.31
CA VAL A 360 -8.49 9.32 -4.72
C VAL A 360 -7.27 9.03 -5.59
N GLY A 361 -6.14 9.69 -5.35
CA GLY A 361 -4.89 9.46 -6.08
C GLY A 361 -4.34 8.05 -5.91
N ILE A 362 -4.47 7.46 -4.71
CA ILE A 362 -4.14 6.05 -4.45
C ILE A 362 -4.98 5.13 -5.35
N LEU A 363 -6.31 5.32 -5.36
CA LEU A 363 -7.22 4.51 -6.17
C LEU A 363 -6.96 4.69 -7.68
N GLN A 364 -6.78 5.94 -8.11
CA GLN A 364 -6.50 6.29 -9.50
C GLN A 364 -5.24 5.60 -10.00
N ARG A 365 -4.13 5.68 -9.25
CA ARG A 365 -2.87 5.01 -9.62
C ARG A 365 -3.06 3.50 -9.75
N SER A 366 -3.85 2.90 -8.85
CA SER A 366 -4.20 1.48 -8.89
C SER A 366 -5.00 1.10 -10.14
N HIS A 367 -5.91 1.98 -10.59
CA HIS A 367 -6.70 1.78 -11.79
C HIS A 367 -5.90 1.99 -13.07
N GLU A 368 -5.03 3.01 -13.12
CA GLU A 368 -4.12 3.27 -14.24
C GLU A 368 -3.20 2.07 -14.48
N LEU A 369 -2.55 1.56 -13.42
CA LEU A 369 -1.71 0.35 -13.51
C LEU A 369 -2.48 -0.88 -14.00
N CYS A 370 -3.74 -1.03 -13.57
CA CYS A 370 -4.59 -2.12 -14.01
C CYS A 370 -4.93 -2.01 -15.51
N LEU A 371 -5.23 -0.80 -16.00
CA LEU A 371 -5.53 -0.55 -17.41
C LEU A 371 -4.31 -0.75 -18.29
N ASP A 372 -3.14 -0.29 -17.86
CA ASP A 372 -1.88 -0.50 -18.59
C ASP A 372 -1.58 -1.99 -18.74
N LEU A 373 -1.72 -2.76 -17.66
CA LEU A 373 -1.51 -4.21 -17.71
C LEU A 373 -2.57 -4.93 -18.56
N PHE A 374 -3.81 -4.46 -18.55
CA PHE A 374 -4.85 -4.97 -19.42
C PHE A 374 -4.52 -4.70 -20.89
N ASN A 375 -4.07 -3.49 -21.22
CA ASN A 375 -3.65 -3.13 -22.58
C ASN A 375 -2.49 -4.02 -23.03
N ASP A 376 -1.43 -4.15 -22.22
CA ASP A 376 -0.29 -5.02 -22.53
C ASP A 376 -0.74 -6.47 -22.76
N SER A 377 -1.61 -7.00 -21.89
CA SER A 377 -2.14 -8.36 -22.01
C SER A 377 -2.99 -8.54 -23.26
N ALA A 378 -3.77 -7.52 -23.65
CA ALA A 378 -4.57 -7.57 -24.86
C ALA A 378 -3.70 -7.55 -26.12
N PHE A 379 -2.62 -6.77 -26.12
CA PHE A 379 -1.64 -6.76 -27.22
C PHE A 379 -0.90 -8.10 -27.34
N ASP A 380 -0.45 -8.67 -26.22
CA ASP A 380 0.17 -10.01 -26.21
C ASP A 380 -0.79 -11.06 -26.78
N MET A 381 -2.06 -11.04 -26.34
CA MET A 381 -3.08 -11.98 -26.81
C MET A 381 -3.40 -11.80 -28.30
N ALA A 382 -3.54 -10.56 -28.78
CA ALA A 382 -3.79 -10.27 -30.19
C ALA A 382 -2.62 -10.75 -31.07
N ARG A 383 -1.39 -10.54 -30.62
CA ARG A 383 -0.19 -11.05 -31.28
C ARG A 383 -0.23 -12.58 -31.34
N ASP A 384 -0.51 -13.25 -30.23
CA ASP A 384 -0.54 -14.71 -30.17
C ASP A 384 -1.62 -15.29 -31.09
N ILE A 385 -2.79 -14.66 -31.17
CA ILE A 385 -3.87 -15.04 -32.11
C ILE A 385 -3.42 -14.92 -33.57
N LEU A 386 -2.59 -13.95 -33.91
CA LEU A 386 -2.11 -13.73 -35.28
C LEU A 386 -0.91 -14.61 -35.65
N ILE A 387 0.03 -14.80 -34.72
CA ILE A 387 1.29 -15.51 -34.97
C ILE A 387 1.13 -17.03 -34.85
N THR A 388 0.36 -17.51 -33.87
CA THR A 388 0.23 -18.95 -33.59
C THR A 388 -0.27 -19.76 -34.79
N PRO A 389 -1.30 -19.30 -35.56
CA PRO A 389 -1.75 -20.03 -36.75
C PRO A 389 -0.67 -20.13 -37.83
N LYS A 390 0.12 -19.06 -38.04
CA LYS A 390 1.22 -19.03 -39.01
C LYS A 390 2.33 -20.00 -38.62
N ARG A 391 2.70 -20.02 -37.33
CA ARG A 391 3.68 -20.98 -36.79
C ARG A 391 3.18 -22.42 -36.94
N LEU A 392 1.90 -22.67 -36.68
CA LEU A 392 1.31 -24.00 -36.84
C LEU A 392 1.28 -24.44 -38.31
N SER A 393 0.94 -23.55 -39.25
CA SER A 393 0.98 -23.87 -40.68
C SER A 393 2.40 -24.17 -41.15
N TYR A 394 3.39 -23.40 -40.70
CA TYR A 394 4.79 -23.64 -41.01
C TYR A 394 5.27 -24.99 -40.48
N ALA A 395 4.96 -25.31 -39.22
CA ALA A 395 5.29 -26.60 -38.63
C ALA A 395 4.67 -27.77 -39.42
N ARG A 396 3.39 -27.65 -39.82
CA ARG A 396 2.71 -28.64 -40.65
C ARG A 396 3.37 -28.80 -42.03
N GLU A 397 3.82 -27.71 -42.64
CA GLU A 397 4.52 -27.77 -43.93
C GLU A 397 5.88 -28.47 -43.79
N LYS A 398 6.65 -28.14 -42.75
CA LYS A 398 7.93 -28.82 -42.48
C LYS A 398 7.74 -30.30 -42.15
N GLU A 399 6.72 -30.65 -41.38
CA GLU A 399 6.34 -32.03 -41.09
C GLU A 399 5.99 -32.79 -42.38
N LYS A 400 5.22 -32.18 -43.28
CA LYS A 400 4.89 -32.77 -44.58
C LYS A 400 6.14 -33.01 -45.44
N ASN A 401 7.02 -32.02 -45.54
CA ASN A 401 8.27 -32.14 -46.31
C ASN A 401 9.19 -33.23 -45.75
N LEU A 402 9.24 -33.36 -44.42
CA LEU A 402 9.96 -34.43 -43.74
C LEU A 402 9.38 -35.80 -44.07
N TYR A 403 8.05 -35.94 -44.00
CA TYR A 403 7.35 -37.18 -44.33
C TYR A 403 7.60 -37.61 -45.79
N GLU A 404 7.49 -36.68 -46.74
CA GLU A 404 7.80 -36.95 -48.15
C GLU A 404 9.25 -37.39 -48.37
N SER A 405 10.19 -36.76 -47.67
CA SER A 405 11.62 -37.11 -47.72
C SER A 405 11.90 -38.51 -47.16
N LEU A 406 11.24 -38.88 -46.05
CA LEU A 406 11.36 -40.20 -45.43
C LEU A 406 10.75 -41.29 -46.33
N ILE A 407 9.61 -41.02 -46.98
CA ILE A 407 9.04 -41.93 -47.98
C ILE A 407 9.99 -42.14 -49.14
N ALA A 408 10.56 -41.06 -49.69
CA ALA A 408 11.50 -41.15 -50.80
C ALA A 408 12.74 -41.98 -50.42
N LEU A 409 13.27 -41.78 -49.21
CA LEU A 409 14.38 -42.56 -48.67
C LEU A 409 14.00 -44.04 -48.50
N THR A 410 12.82 -44.33 -47.95
CA THR A 410 12.30 -45.71 -47.80
C THR A 410 12.22 -46.41 -49.15
N ASN A 411 11.61 -45.76 -50.15
CA ASN A 411 11.43 -46.34 -51.47
C ASN A 411 12.76 -46.59 -52.16
N SER A 412 13.71 -45.64 -52.07
CA SER A 412 15.06 -45.82 -52.59
C SER A 412 15.77 -47.02 -51.94
N LYS A 413 15.63 -47.16 -50.61
CA LYS A 413 16.28 -48.21 -49.83
C LYS A 413 15.64 -49.58 -50.01
N GLN A 414 14.32 -49.63 -50.19
CA GLN A 414 13.63 -50.86 -50.58
C GLN A 414 14.15 -51.38 -51.93
N ASN A 415 14.35 -50.49 -52.90
CA ASN A 415 14.94 -50.86 -54.20
C ASN A 415 16.41 -51.31 -54.07
N GLU A 416 17.19 -50.70 -53.17
CA GLU A 416 18.57 -51.11 -52.88
C GLU A 416 18.62 -52.51 -52.24
N ILE A 417 17.78 -52.76 -51.23
CA ILE A 417 17.63 -54.07 -50.57
C ILE A 417 17.27 -55.14 -51.59
N GLN A 418 16.33 -54.86 -52.50
CA GLN A 418 15.95 -55.79 -53.56
C GLN A 418 17.15 -56.14 -54.46
N LYS A 419 17.96 -55.14 -54.83
CA LYS A 419 19.18 -55.37 -55.63
C LYS A 419 20.23 -56.16 -54.87
N LEU A 420 20.44 -55.88 -53.58
CA LEU A 420 21.40 -56.61 -52.73
C LEU A 420 21.04 -58.09 -52.61
N ILE A 421 19.75 -58.41 -52.48
CA ILE A 421 19.28 -59.80 -52.45
C ILE A 421 19.57 -60.49 -53.79
N LEU A 422 19.21 -59.85 -54.91
CA LEU A 422 19.46 -60.42 -56.25
C LEU A 422 20.95 -60.66 -56.48
N GLN A 423 21.80 -59.68 -56.14
CA GLN A 423 23.25 -59.81 -56.26
C GLN A 423 23.81 -60.90 -55.34
N ALA A 424 23.33 -61.01 -54.11
CA ALA A 424 23.77 -62.07 -53.20
C ALA A 424 23.41 -63.46 -53.72
N VAL A 425 22.22 -63.62 -54.32
CA VAL A 425 21.81 -64.88 -54.95
C VAL A 425 22.69 -65.21 -56.16
N ASP A 426 22.95 -64.23 -57.04
CA ASP A 426 23.77 -64.43 -58.24
C ASP A 426 25.24 -64.73 -57.87
N GLU A 427 25.82 -64.01 -56.91
CA GLU A 427 27.20 -64.24 -56.43
C GLU A 427 27.36 -65.61 -55.77
N MET A 428 26.36 -66.03 -54.99
CA MET A 428 26.40 -67.31 -54.29
C MET A 428 26.05 -68.50 -55.19
N HIS A 429 25.52 -68.29 -56.39
CA HIS A 429 25.10 -69.37 -57.27
C HIS A 429 26.22 -70.39 -57.56
N GLU A 430 27.43 -69.91 -57.88
CA GLU A 430 28.57 -70.80 -58.13
C GLU A 430 29.12 -71.42 -56.84
N VAL A 431 29.24 -70.64 -55.77
CA VAL A 431 29.75 -71.13 -54.47
C VAL A 431 28.84 -72.20 -53.87
N LEU A 432 27.52 -72.00 -53.95
CA LEU A 432 26.53 -72.97 -53.48
C LEU A 432 26.51 -74.23 -54.34
N ALA A 433 26.77 -74.11 -55.65
CA ALA A 433 26.90 -75.27 -56.54
C ALA A 433 28.11 -76.13 -56.16
N ASP A 434 29.24 -75.51 -55.85
CA ASP A 434 30.47 -76.18 -55.41
C ASP A 434 30.32 -76.80 -53.99
N GLU A 435 29.72 -76.07 -53.05
CA GLU A 435 29.41 -76.58 -51.70
C GLU A 435 28.39 -77.74 -51.76
N ALA A 436 27.41 -77.69 -52.66
CA ALA A 436 26.46 -78.78 -52.89
C ALA A 436 27.12 -80.03 -53.51
N CYS A 437 28.16 -79.87 -54.32
CA CYS A 437 28.91 -80.99 -54.90
C CYS A 437 29.84 -81.68 -53.89
N SER A 438 30.29 -80.95 -52.86
CA SER A 438 31.18 -81.45 -51.80
C SER A 438 30.46 -81.95 -50.55
N LEU A 439 29.13 -81.87 -50.52
CA LEU A 439 28.28 -82.30 -49.42
C LEU A 439 28.20 -83.83 -49.31
N GLU A 440 28.86 -84.39 -48.30
CA GLU A 440 28.73 -85.80 -47.94
C GLU A 440 27.48 -86.02 -47.08
N ILE A 441 26.50 -86.76 -47.61
CA ILE A 441 25.25 -87.08 -46.92
C ILE A 441 25.38 -88.49 -46.30
N PRO A 442 25.58 -88.60 -44.97
CA PRO A 442 25.85 -89.89 -44.35
C PRO A 442 24.63 -90.83 -44.42
N GLY A 443 24.86 -92.08 -44.81
CA GLY A 443 23.86 -93.16 -44.80
C GLY A 443 23.21 -93.48 -46.14
N ILE A 444 23.81 -93.08 -47.27
CA ILE A 444 23.28 -93.32 -48.63
C ILE A 444 24.26 -94.19 -49.42
N GLU A 445 23.84 -95.41 -49.78
CA GLU A 445 24.64 -96.31 -50.62
C GLU A 445 24.47 -95.96 -52.10
N LEU A 446 25.49 -95.35 -52.69
CA LEU A 446 25.59 -95.13 -54.12
C LEU A 446 25.87 -96.47 -54.84
N THR A 447 25.27 -96.70 -56.00
CA THR A 447 25.69 -97.79 -56.91
C THR A 447 26.97 -97.39 -57.66
N ASP A 448 27.67 -98.36 -58.29
CA ASP A 448 28.92 -98.15 -59.05
C ASP A 448 28.81 -97.12 -60.20
N GLN A 449 27.60 -96.65 -60.50
CA GLN A 449 27.29 -95.61 -61.50
C GLN A 449 26.90 -94.26 -60.88
N LEU A 450 27.19 -94.04 -59.58
CA LEU A 450 26.89 -92.80 -58.85
C LEU A 450 25.38 -92.45 -58.83
N THR A 451 24.48 -93.45 -58.79
CA THR A 451 23.03 -93.23 -58.71
C THR A 451 22.44 -93.77 -57.40
N VAL A 452 21.39 -93.10 -56.90
CA VAL A 452 20.72 -93.41 -55.63
C VAL A 452 19.77 -94.60 -55.80
N LYS A 453 19.84 -95.62 -54.93
CA LYS A 453 19.06 -96.87 -55.05
C LYS A 453 17.55 -96.68 -54.82
N ASN A 454 17.12 -95.73 -53.99
CA ASN A 454 15.70 -95.56 -53.60
C ASN A 454 15.21 -94.11 -53.73
N ALA A 455 13.94 -93.92 -54.13
CA ALA A 455 13.29 -92.61 -54.20
C ALA A 455 13.20 -91.87 -52.83
N ARG A 456 13.22 -92.62 -51.71
CA ARG A 456 13.27 -92.04 -50.36
C ARG A 456 14.62 -91.41 -50.04
N ASP A 457 15.70 -92.02 -50.51
CA ASP A 457 17.06 -91.54 -50.25
C ASP A 457 17.39 -90.36 -51.17
N LEU A 458 16.85 -90.35 -52.40
CA LEU A 458 16.91 -89.19 -53.29
C LEU A 458 16.17 -87.99 -52.67
N LYS A 459 14.98 -88.20 -52.10
CA LYS A 459 14.24 -87.13 -51.41
C LYS A 459 14.99 -86.59 -50.19
N LYS A 460 15.65 -87.46 -49.43
CA LYS A 460 16.53 -87.05 -48.31
C LYS A 460 17.73 -86.23 -48.80
N CYS A 461 18.39 -86.64 -49.89
CA CYS A 461 19.46 -85.85 -50.50
C CYS A 461 18.98 -84.47 -50.91
N THR A 462 17.85 -84.41 -51.63
CA THR A 462 17.29 -83.15 -52.10
C THR A 462 16.93 -82.22 -50.93
N SER A 463 16.29 -82.76 -49.88
CA SER A 463 15.96 -81.95 -48.69
C SER A 463 17.20 -81.47 -47.94
N ALA A 464 18.23 -82.30 -47.77
CA ALA A 464 19.46 -81.91 -47.08
C ALA A 464 20.26 -80.84 -47.85
N ILE A 465 20.36 -81.00 -49.18
CA ILE A 465 21.01 -80.00 -50.05
C ILE A 465 20.21 -78.69 -50.04
N GLN A 466 18.89 -78.76 -50.14
CA GLN A 466 18.03 -77.57 -50.06
C GLN A 466 18.15 -76.85 -48.72
N GLU A 467 18.16 -77.59 -47.61
CA GLU A 467 18.29 -77.03 -46.27
C GLU A 467 19.64 -76.34 -46.09
N GLN A 468 20.74 -76.98 -46.49
CA GLN A 468 22.08 -76.39 -46.39
C GLN A 468 22.22 -75.13 -47.26
N ILE A 469 21.72 -75.18 -48.50
CA ILE A 469 21.72 -74.02 -49.40
C ILE A 469 20.90 -72.88 -48.81
N LEU A 470 19.71 -73.16 -48.28
CA LEU A 470 18.84 -72.14 -47.68
C LEU A 470 19.47 -71.50 -46.44
N VAL A 471 20.09 -72.29 -45.55
CA VAL A 471 20.77 -71.76 -44.36
C VAL A 471 21.91 -70.83 -44.79
N ARG A 472 22.77 -71.30 -45.71
CA ARG A 472 23.94 -70.53 -46.14
C ARG A 472 23.56 -69.24 -46.90
N LEU A 473 22.56 -69.33 -47.77
CA LEU A 473 22.02 -68.19 -48.50
C LEU A 473 21.38 -67.17 -47.54
N ASN A 474 20.56 -67.64 -46.59
CA ASN A 474 19.92 -66.78 -45.60
C ASN A 474 20.93 -66.07 -44.69
N GLU A 475 21.99 -66.75 -44.23
CA GLU A 475 23.06 -66.13 -43.44
C GLU A 475 23.76 -65.00 -44.22
N THR A 476 24.07 -65.25 -45.48
CA THR A 476 24.81 -64.27 -46.31
C THR A 476 23.93 -63.08 -46.67
N ILE A 477 22.67 -63.31 -47.02
CA ILE A 477 21.68 -62.25 -47.23
C ILE A 477 21.47 -61.46 -45.93
N ALA A 478 21.29 -62.13 -44.79
CA ALA A 478 21.10 -61.47 -43.49
C ALA A 478 22.27 -60.56 -43.13
N ASN A 479 23.52 -61.01 -43.33
CA ASN A 479 24.71 -60.19 -43.08
C ASN A 479 24.76 -58.97 -43.99
N LYS A 480 24.48 -59.12 -45.30
CA LYS A 480 24.45 -57.98 -46.23
C LYS A 480 23.29 -57.00 -45.95
N LEU A 481 22.16 -57.48 -45.46
CA LEU A 481 21.00 -56.64 -45.10
C LEU A 481 21.21 -55.88 -43.80
N LEU A 482 21.91 -56.47 -42.82
CA LEU A 482 22.16 -55.86 -41.52
C LEU A 482 22.85 -54.50 -41.66
N ASP A 483 23.87 -54.42 -42.52
CA ASP A 483 24.62 -53.19 -42.76
C ASP A 483 23.76 -52.13 -43.48
N SER A 484 22.92 -52.54 -44.43
CA SER A 484 22.02 -51.61 -45.14
C SER A 484 20.94 -51.04 -44.22
N ILE A 485 20.42 -51.84 -43.29
CA ILE A 485 19.41 -51.42 -42.31
C ILE A 485 20.01 -50.49 -41.25
N ASN A 486 21.22 -50.75 -40.77
CA ASN A 486 21.90 -49.86 -39.82
C ASN A 486 22.15 -48.47 -40.45
N VAL A 487 22.60 -48.44 -41.71
CA VAL A 487 22.76 -47.17 -42.46
C VAL A 487 21.43 -46.47 -42.69
N LEU A 488 20.34 -47.21 -42.89
CA LEU A 488 19.00 -46.64 -43.00
C LEU A 488 18.58 -45.96 -41.69
N HIS A 489 18.73 -46.65 -40.56
CA HIS A 489 18.41 -46.15 -39.23
C HIS A 489 19.16 -44.84 -38.92
N ASP A 490 20.47 -44.82 -39.18
CA ASP A 490 21.31 -43.64 -38.93
C ASP A 490 20.94 -42.45 -39.84
N ASN A 491 20.52 -42.72 -41.08
CA ASN A 491 20.02 -41.68 -41.97
C ASN A 491 18.66 -41.11 -41.52
N TYR A 492 17.77 -41.95 -41.00
CA TYR A 492 16.49 -41.53 -40.42
C TYR A 492 16.70 -40.60 -39.22
N ILE A 493 17.54 -41.03 -38.29
CA ILE A 493 17.91 -40.24 -37.11
C ILE A 493 18.57 -38.93 -37.54
N GLY A 494 19.50 -38.98 -38.51
CA GLY A 494 20.17 -37.78 -39.01
C GLY A 494 19.21 -36.78 -39.66
N THR A 495 18.22 -37.26 -40.40
CA THR A 495 17.20 -36.41 -41.06
C THR A 495 16.27 -35.78 -40.02
N LEU A 496 15.82 -36.57 -39.03
CA LEU A 496 15.00 -36.09 -37.92
C LEU A 496 15.74 -35.05 -37.08
N THR A 497 17.01 -35.33 -36.74
CA THR A 497 17.85 -34.44 -35.92
C THR A 497 18.05 -33.09 -36.63
N ARG A 498 18.37 -33.08 -37.93
CA ARG A 498 18.51 -31.83 -38.69
C ARG A 498 17.20 -31.06 -38.80
N CYS A 499 16.07 -31.74 -38.95
CA CYS A 499 14.76 -31.10 -39.01
C CYS A 499 14.39 -30.45 -37.67
N LEU A 500 14.65 -31.15 -36.56
CA LEU A 500 14.47 -30.64 -35.20
C LEU A 500 15.35 -29.41 -34.96
N PHE A 501 16.65 -29.47 -35.28
CA PHE A 501 17.53 -28.30 -35.17
C PHE A 501 17.10 -27.12 -36.04
N SER A 502 16.54 -27.37 -37.23
CA SER A 502 16.00 -26.28 -38.07
C SER A 502 14.73 -25.65 -37.48
N LEU A 503 13.88 -26.44 -36.81
CA LEU A 503 12.68 -25.95 -36.13
C LEU A 503 13.02 -25.20 -34.84
N GLU A 504 14.08 -25.59 -34.14
CA GLU A 504 14.55 -24.90 -32.94
C GLU A 504 15.41 -23.66 -33.25
N GLY A 505 16.24 -23.71 -34.28
CA GLY A 505 17.14 -22.60 -34.66
C GLY A 505 16.45 -21.42 -35.35
N SER A 506 15.29 -21.64 -35.99
CA SER A 506 14.47 -20.55 -36.55
C SER A 506 13.75 -19.70 -35.49
N ARG A 507 13.90 -20.05 -34.20
CA ARG A 507 13.37 -19.29 -33.07
C ARG A 507 14.09 -17.96 -32.86
N ASP A 508 15.37 -17.86 -33.20
CA ASP A 508 16.22 -16.72 -32.84
C ASP A 508 16.32 -15.65 -33.95
N GLU A 509 16.04 -15.98 -35.22
CA GLU A 509 16.15 -15.02 -36.34
C GLU A 509 14.88 -14.16 -36.51
N ASP A 510 13.70 -14.63 -36.10
CA ASP A 510 12.43 -13.89 -36.25
C ASP A 510 12.07 -13.02 -35.03
N GLU A 511 12.78 -13.15 -33.89
CA GLU A 511 12.55 -12.28 -32.72
C GLU A 511 13.27 -10.93 -32.81
N SER A 512 14.25 -10.75 -33.71
CA SER A 512 15.04 -9.51 -33.77
C SER A 512 14.58 -8.43 -34.76
N GLU A 513 13.60 -8.68 -35.63
CA GLU A 513 13.26 -7.74 -36.74
C GLU A 513 11.87 -7.07 -36.70
N LEU A 514 11.11 -7.19 -35.62
CA LEU A 514 9.86 -6.43 -35.49
C LEU A 514 9.83 -5.60 -34.20
N SER A 515 10.73 -4.60 -34.15
CA SER A 515 10.56 -3.44 -33.27
C SER A 515 9.15 -2.88 -33.43
N ALA A 516 8.46 -2.76 -32.29
CA ALA A 516 7.04 -2.50 -32.05
C ALA A 516 6.34 -1.35 -32.83
N SER A 517 6.99 -0.68 -33.77
CA SER A 517 6.48 0.51 -34.46
C SER A 517 6.04 0.29 -35.91
N LYS A 518 6.40 -0.82 -36.57
CA LYS A 518 6.04 -1.05 -37.99
C LYS A 518 4.81 -1.90 -38.26
N ALA A 519 4.38 -2.73 -37.30
CA ALA A 519 3.23 -3.63 -37.49
C ALA A 519 1.84 -2.96 -37.37
N LEU A 520 1.79 -1.66 -37.06
CA LEU A 520 0.56 -0.86 -36.97
C LEU A 520 0.28 -0.02 -38.24
N GLN A 521 1.08 -0.18 -39.31
CA GLN A 521 0.92 0.58 -40.57
C GLN A 521 0.45 -0.25 -41.78
N GLU A 522 0.20 -1.55 -41.61
CA GLU A 522 -0.47 -2.42 -42.60
C GLU A 522 -1.67 -3.11 -41.95
#